data_AF-A0A0S7WII9-F1
#
_entry.id   AF-A0A0S7WII9-F1
#
_cell.length_a   1.000
_cell.length_b   1.000
_cell.length_c   1.000
_cell.angle_alpha   90.00
_cell.angle_beta   90.00
_cell.angle_gamma   90.00
#
_symmetry.space_group_name_H-M   'P 1'
#
loop_
_entity.id
_entity.type
_entity.pdbx_description
1 polymer ?
#
loop_
_entity_poly.entity_id
_entity_poly.type
_entity_poly.pdbx_seq_one_letter_code
_entity_poly.pdbx_strand_id
1 'polypeptide(L)'
;LVPFLIWWRHLALPFAVIVWGIALIVFAGFPWLPAGLFVAHSDKSLPGWTKYLVVFDPRGQKILAVWAAAVAGLVAYGRLVADWGWMTIVGWVLASLAVALLVSLDLAGSTPLYKSGLHEDRLLTVALDADKCEGRAICREVCPKARFQIDSKAHKASIISENECVQCGACIVQCPEDALAFVDSSGRRIPPEEIRRYKLNLLGERARAL
;
A
#
# COMPACT_ATOMS: atom_id res chain seq x y z
N LEU A 1 -31.61 -20.35 -5.46
CA LEU A 1 -30.92 -19.36 -4.59
C LEU A 1 -31.71 -19.06 -3.31
N VAL A 2 -33.01 -18.71 -3.39
CA VAL A 2 -33.85 -18.44 -2.20
C VAL A 2 -34.05 -19.62 -1.21
N PRO A 3 -34.15 -20.91 -1.64
CA PRO A 3 -34.34 -22.03 -0.70
C PRO A 3 -33.10 -22.30 0.19
N PHE A 4 -31.90 -22.01 -0.33
CA PHE A 4 -30.64 -22.18 0.41
C PHE A 4 -30.48 -21.14 1.53
N LEU A 5 -31.00 -19.92 1.34
CA LEU A 5 -30.98 -18.86 2.35
C LEU A 5 -31.88 -19.15 3.56
N ILE A 6 -33.00 -19.86 3.35
CA ILE A 6 -33.93 -20.21 4.43
C ILE A 6 -33.31 -21.22 5.41
N TRP A 7 -32.53 -22.18 4.89
CA TRP A 7 -31.94 -23.22 5.73
C TRP A 7 -30.72 -22.75 6.54
N TRP A 8 -30.08 -21.66 6.12
CA TRP A 8 -28.91 -21.07 6.79
C TRP A 8 -29.25 -20.12 7.95
N ARG A 9 -30.53 -19.93 8.28
CA ARG A 9 -30.97 -18.96 9.29
C ARG A 9 -30.34 -19.20 10.67
N HIS A 10 -30.10 -20.45 11.04
CA HIS A 10 -29.46 -20.83 12.30
C HIS A 10 -27.93 -20.59 12.31
N LEU A 11 -27.30 -20.54 11.13
CA LEU A 11 -25.87 -20.26 10.98
C LEU A 11 -25.57 -18.77 10.76
N ALA A 12 -26.58 -17.96 10.45
CA ALA A 12 -26.41 -16.52 10.19
C ALA A 12 -25.82 -15.77 11.39
N LEU A 13 -26.33 -16.02 12.60
CA LEU A 13 -25.84 -15.37 13.81
C LEU A 13 -24.41 -15.80 14.20
N PRO A 14 -24.05 -17.09 14.28
CA PRO A 14 -22.67 -17.47 14.56
C PRO A 14 -21.70 -17.00 13.46
N PHE A 15 -22.09 -17.02 12.18
CA PHE A 15 -21.28 -16.45 11.10
C PHE A 15 -21.03 -14.96 11.31
N ALA A 16 -22.08 -14.19 11.61
CA ALA A 16 -21.93 -12.76 11.89
C ALA A 16 -21.02 -12.51 13.10
N VAL A 17 -21.21 -13.25 14.20
CA VAL A 17 -20.36 -13.13 15.39
C VAL A 17 -18.89 -13.42 15.07
N ILE A 18 -18.61 -14.45 14.28
CA ILE A 18 -17.23 -14.79 13.87
C ILE A 18 -16.64 -13.67 13.00
N VAL A 19 -17.35 -13.24 11.96
CA VAL A 19 -16.87 -12.21 11.03
C VAL A 19 -16.60 -10.89 11.76
N TRP A 20 -17.57 -10.41 12.56
CA TRP A 20 -17.42 -9.17 13.32
C TRP A 20 -16.41 -9.31 14.46
N GLY A 21 -16.31 -10.48 15.09
CA GLY A 21 -15.31 -10.78 16.11
C GLY A 21 -13.89 -10.72 15.55
N ILE A 22 -13.64 -11.36 14.40
CA ILE A 22 -12.33 -11.28 13.72
C ILE A 22 -12.03 -9.84 13.33
N ALA A 23 -12.99 -9.11 12.74
CA ALA A 23 -12.80 -7.71 12.38
C ALA A 23 -12.45 -6.83 13.60
N LEU A 24 -13.17 -7.00 14.71
CA LEU A 24 -12.92 -6.27 15.95
C LEU A 24 -11.54 -6.60 16.54
N ILE A 25 -11.15 -7.87 16.56
CA ILE A 25 -9.83 -8.30 17.05
C ILE A 25 -8.72 -7.71 16.19
N VAL A 26 -8.85 -7.75 14.87
CA VAL A 26 -7.86 -7.17 13.94
C VAL A 26 -7.76 -5.66 14.15
N PHE A 27 -8.89 -4.96 14.25
CA PHE A 27 -8.93 -3.51 14.47
C PHE A 27 -8.34 -3.12 15.83
N ALA A 28 -8.74 -3.81 16.91
CA ALA A 28 -8.22 -3.58 18.25
C ALA A 28 -6.74 -3.95 18.36
N GLY A 29 -6.27 -4.96 17.62
CA GLY A 29 -4.87 -5.36 17.57
C GLY A 29 -3.97 -4.42 16.76
N PHE A 30 -4.55 -3.54 15.92
CA PHE A 30 -3.81 -2.65 15.04
C PHE A 30 -2.76 -1.76 15.73
N PRO A 31 -3.04 -1.14 16.91
CA PRO A 31 -2.03 -0.34 17.62
C PRO A 31 -0.82 -1.13 18.12
N TRP A 32 -0.96 -2.45 18.33
CA TRP A 32 0.10 -3.34 18.82
C TRP A 32 0.82 -4.11 17.72
N LEU A 33 0.36 -4.02 16.48
CA LEU A 33 1.06 -4.63 15.36
C LEU A 33 2.38 -3.88 15.12
N PRO A 34 3.53 -4.58 15.04
CA PRO A 34 4.82 -3.92 14.87
C PRO A 34 4.83 -3.15 13.55
N ALA A 35 5.22 -1.88 13.60
CA ALA A 35 5.28 -1.01 12.42
C ALA A 35 6.08 -1.64 11.26
N GLY A 36 7.11 -2.44 11.57
CA GLY A 36 7.92 -3.15 10.57
C GLY A 36 7.17 -4.22 9.75
N LEU A 37 5.99 -4.68 10.18
CA LEU A 37 5.19 -5.68 9.46
C LEU A 37 4.45 -5.08 8.24
N PHE A 38 4.17 -3.78 8.30
CA PHE A 38 3.44 -3.04 7.25
C PHE A 38 4.29 -1.99 6.53
N VAL A 39 5.48 -1.66 7.04
CA VAL A 39 6.41 -0.77 6.35
C VAL A 39 7.03 -1.52 5.19
N ALA A 40 6.43 -1.35 4.02
CA ALA A 40 7.04 -1.70 2.76
C ALA A 40 8.31 -0.87 2.55
N HIS A 41 9.47 -1.55 2.48
CA HIS A 41 10.64 -0.92 1.90
C HIS A 41 10.44 -0.76 0.40
N SER A 42 10.59 0.49 -0.07
CA SER A 42 10.62 0.80 -1.49
C SER A 42 11.94 0.31 -2.06
N ASP A 43 11.97 -0.95 -2.51
CA ASP A 43 13.10 -1.44 -3.30
C ASP A 43 13.14 -0.66 -4.63
N LYS A 44 14.21 0.12 -4.81
CA LYS A 44 14.48 0.95 -5.99
C LYS A 44 15.07 0.15 -7.15
N SER A 45 15.30 -1.16 -6.98
CA SER A 45 15.81 -2.02 -8.06
C SER A 45 14.95 -1.92 -9.33
N LEU A 46 15.63 -1.85 -10.48
CA LEU A 46 14.99 -1.93 -11.80
C LEU A 46 14.35 -3.31 -11.91
N PRO A 47 13.03 -3.40 -12.11
CA PRO A 47 12.41 -4.70 -12.18
C PRO A 47 12.62 -5.32 -13.56
N GLY A 48 13.03 -6.59 -13.57
CA GLY A 48 12.94 -7.42 -14.76
C GLY A 48 11.49 -7.68 -15.19
N TRP A 49 11.30 -8.28 -16.36
CA TRP A 49 9.99 -8.63 -16.94
C TRP A 49 9.10 -9.49 -16.02
N THR A 50 9.70 -10.18 -15.05
CA THR A 50 9.01 -11.02 -14.06
C THR A 50 8.08 -10.25 -13.12
N LYS A 51 8.23 -8.92 -12.98
CA LYS A 51 7.34 -8.07 -12.17
C LYS A 51 5.91 -7.95 -12.72
N TYR A 52 5.71 -8.16 -14.02
CA TYR A 52 4.37 -8.11 -14.63
C TYR A 52 3.56 -9.39 -14.37
N LEU A 53 4.19 -10.42 -13.81
CA LEU A 53 3.51 -11.64 -13.39
C LEU A 53 3.19 -11.49 -11.89
N VAL A 54 1.92 -11.25 -11.57
CA VAL A 54 1.35 -11.06 -10.22
C VAL A 54 1.86 -12.10 -9.18
N VAL A 55 2.25 -13.28 -9.63
CA VAL A 55 2.76 -14.40 -8.81
C VAL A 55 4.19 -14.19 -8.29
N PHE A 56 5.01 -13.35 -8.93
CA PHE A 56 6.43 -13.20 -8.61
C PHE A 56 6.79 -11.91 -7.84
N ASP A 57 5.79 -11.13 -7.41
CA ASP A 57 6.03 -10.08 -6.40
C ASP A 57 6.42 -10.74 -5.06
N PRO A 58 7.49 -10.30 -4.38
CA PRO A 58 7.87 -10.82 -3.06
C PRO A 58 6.72 -10.82 -2.03
N ARG A 59 5.73 -9.93 -2.18
CA ARG A 59 4.52 -9.92 -1.36
C ARG A 59 3.55 -11.04 -1.72
N GLY A 60 3.35 -11.31 -3.03
CA GLY A 60 2.54 -12.42 -3.52
C GLY A 60 3.11 -13.78 -3.10
N GLN A 61 4.43 -13.93 -3.12
CA GLN A 61 5.10 -15.16 -2.65
C GLN A 61 4.80 -15.47 -1.18
N LYS A 62 4.77 -14.46 -0.30
CA LYS A 62 4.39 -14.64 1.12
C LYS A 62 2.95 -15.11 1.26
N ILE A 63 2.03 -14.54 0.47
CA ILE A 63 0.61 -14.94 0.49
C ILE A 63 0.45 -16.37 0.01
N LEU A 64 1.14 -16.77 -1.06
CA LEU A 64 1.13 -18.14 -1.57
C LEU A 64 1.73 -19.15 -0.57
N ALA A 65 2.76 -18.76 0.19
CA ALA A 65 3.32 -19.60 1.25
C ALA A 65 2.31 -19.80 2.40
N VAL A 66 1.64 -18.73 2.84
CA VAL A 66 0.56 -18.81 3.85
C VAL A 66 -0.59 -19.67 3.33
N TRP A 67 -0.97 -19.51 2.07
CA TRP A 67 -2.00 -20.33 1.42
C TRP A 67 -1.60 -21.81 1.39
N ALA A 68 -0.36 -22.15 1.03
CA ALA A 68 0.12 -23.52 1.02
C ALA A 68 0.07 -24.17 2.42
N ALA A 69 0.44 -23.42 3.46
CA ALA A 69 0.32 -23.87 4.85
C ALA A 69 -1.15 -24.09 5.26
N ALA A 70 -2.05 -23.18 4.87
CA ALA A 70 -3.48 -23.32 5.12
C ALA A 70 -4.07 -24.55 4.41
N VAL A 71 -3.66 -24.82 3.17
CA VAL A 71 -4.04 -26.02 2.41
C VAL A 71 -3.55 -27.29 3.10
N ALA A 72 -2.31 -27.31 3.59
CA ALA A 72 -1.80 -28.46 4.34
C ALA A 72 -2.63 -28.74 5.60
N GLY A 73 -2.97 -27.68 6.35
CA GLY A 73 -3.85 -27.78 7.52
C GLY A 73 -5.26 -28.27 7.17
N LEU A 74 -5.83 -27.77 6.07
CA LEU A 74 -7.15 -28.17 5.59
C LEU A 74 -7.17 -29.65 5.17
N VAL A 75 -6.14 -30.11 4.46
CA VAL A 75 -5.99 -31.52 4.06
C VAL A 75 -5.86 -32.41 5.30
N ALA A 76 -5.04 -32.01 6.28
CA ALA A 76 -4.90 -32.75 7.53
C ALA A 76 -6.23 -32.84 8.29
N TYR A 77 -6.94 -31.73 8.46
CA TYR A 77 -8.24 -31.71 9.12
C TYR A 77 -9.28 -32.57 8.38
N GLY A 78 -9.37 -32.41 7.06
CA GLY A 78 -10.31 -33.17 6.22
C GLY A 78 -10.06 -34.68 6.25
N ARG A 79 -8.81 -35.12 6.45
CA ARG A 79 -8.45 -36.55 6.51
C ARG A 79 -8.48 -37.14 7.93
N LEU A 80 -8.24 -36.33 8.96
CA LEU A 80 -8.10 -36.82 10.35
C LEU A 80 -9.37 -36.65 11.18
N VAL A 81 -10.24 -35.70 10.83
CA VAL A 81 -11.38 -35.31 11.69
C VAL A 81 -12.71 -35.44 10.95
N ALA A 82 -12.76 -35.02 9.68
CA ALA A 82 -14.03 -34.81 8.98
C ALA A 82 -14.34 -35.83 7.87
N ASP A 83 -13.46 -36.80 7.61
CA ASP A 83 -13.57 -37.84 6.56
C ASP A 83 -14.04 -37.30 5.20
N TRP A 84 -13.48 -36.16 4.79
CA TRP A 84 -13.90 -35.50 3.55
C TRP A 84 -13.43 -36.25 2.30
N GLY A 85 -14.36 -36.43 1.36
CA GLY A 85 -14.06 -36.86 0.01
C GLY A 85 -13.10 -35.91 -0.71
N TRP A 86 -12.29 -36.45 -1.62
CA TRP A 86 -11.24 -35.70 -2.32
C TRP A 86 -11.76 -34.49 -3.10
N MET A 87 -12.97 -34.57 -3.67
CA MET A 87 -13.59 -33.47 -4.41
C MET A 87 -13.85 -32.24 -3.53
N THR A 88 -14.25 -32.47 -2.28
CA THR A 88 -14.49 -31.41 -1.30
C THR A 88 -13.19 -30.68 -0.98
N ILE A 89 -12.11 -31.42 -0.77
CA ILE A 89 -10.77 -30.87 -0.53
C ILE A 89 -10.34 -30.04 -1.74
N VAL A 90 -10.45 -30.58 -2.96
CA VAL A 90 -10.10 -29.84 -4.19
C VAL A 90 -10.92 -28.57 -4.33
N GLY A 91 -12.22 -28.60 -4.05
CA GLY A 91 -13.10 -27.44 -4.11
C GLY A 91 -12.63 -26.31 -3.17
N TRP A 92 -12.33 -26.63 -1.91
CA TRP A 92 -11.83 -25.64 -0.95
C TRP A 92 -10.41 -25.13 -1.27
N VAL A 93 -9.53 -25.99 -1.79
CA VAL A 93 -8.20 -25.59 -2.27
C VAL A 93 -8.30 -24.60 -3.42
N LEU A 94 -9.16 -24.87 -4.42
CA LEU A 94 -9.37 -23.96 -5.54
C LEU A 94 -10.04 -22.65 -5.12
N ALA A 95 -11.05 -22.71 -4.25
CA ALA A 95 -11.72 -21.51 -3.74
C ALA A 95 -10.76 -20.61 -2.94
N SER A 96 -9.96 -21.20 -2.03
CA SER A 96 -8.96 -20.46 -1.27
C SER A 96 -7.82 -19.92 -2.15
N LEU A 97 -7.44 -20.65 -3.21
CA LEU A 97 -6.45 -20.17 -4.20
C LEU A 97 -6.98 -18.95 -4.96
N ALA A 98 -8.24 -18.99 -5.40
CA ALA A 98 -8.87 -17.86 -6.08
C ALA A 98 -8.89 -16.61 -5.19
N VAL A 99 -9.22 -16.76 -3.91
CA VAL A 99 -9.15 -15.66 -2.93
C VAL A 99 -7.72 -15.16 -2.75
N ALA A 100 -6.75 -16.06 -2.58
CA ALA A 100 -5.34 -15.69 -2.41
C ALA A 100 -4.79 -14.92 -3.63
N LEU A 101 -5.16 -15.34 -4.85
CA LEU A 101 -4.80 -14.65 -6.09
C LEU A 101 -5.47 -13.28 -6.21
N LEU A 102 -6.75 -13.17 -5.85
CA LEU A 102 -7.48 -11.89 -5.86
C LEU A 102 -6.88 -10.90 -4.86
N VAL A 103 -6.56 -11.34 -3.64
CA VAL A 103 -5.87 -10.52 -2.63
C VAL A 103 -4.47 -10.15 -3.10
N SER A 104 -3.76 -11.06 -3.78
CA SER A 104 -2.43 -10.77 -4.34
C SER A 104 -2.50 -9.72 -5.44
N LEU A 105 -3.51 -9.78 -6.32
CA LEU A 105 -3.76 -8.80 -7.36
C LEU A 105 -4.05 -7.41 -6.76
N ASP A 106 -4.88 -7.35 -5.72
CA ASP A 106 -5.22 -6.12 -4.99
C ASP A 106 -3.98 -5.51 -4.31
N LEU A 107 -3.21 -6.32 -3.57
CA LEU A 107 -2.00 -5.88 -2.86
C LEU A 107 -0.80 -5.55 -3.78
N ALA A 108 -0.76 -6.09 -5.00
CA ALA A 108 0.17 -5.66 -6.05
C ALA A 108 -0.09 -4.21 -6.51
N GLY A 109 -1.17 -3.58 -5.99
CA GLY A 109 -1.56 -2.20 -6.21
C GLY A 109 -2.26 -1.98 -7.54
N SER A 110 -2.88 -3.01 -8.11
CA SER A 110 -3.75 -2.83 -9.28
C SER A 110 -5.05 -2.10 -8.95
N THR A 111 -5.35 -1.87 -7.67
CA THR A 111 -6.38 -0.96 -7.17
C THR A 111 -5.80 0.39 -6.74
N PRO A 112 -6.56 1.49 -6.84
CA PRO A 112 -6.06 2.86 -6.63
C PRO A 112 -5.68 3.18 -5.17
N LEU A 113 -5.84 2.23 -4.25
CA LEU A 113 -5.59 2.41 -2.82
C LEU A 113 -4.12 2.18 -2.42
N TYR A 114 -3.36 1.37 -3.17
CA TYR A 114 -1.94 1.12 -2.92
C TYR A 114 -1.11 1.46 -4.15
N LYS A 115 0.07 2.06 -3.97
CA LYS A 115 0.92 2.41 -5.11
C LYS A 115 1.40 1.13 -5.81
N SER A 116 0.86 0.87 -7.00
CA SER A 116 1.23 -0.25 -7.84
C SER A 116 2.73 -0.24 -8.12
N GLY A 117 3.33 -1.42 -8.14
CA GLY A 117 4.69 -1.54 -8.65
C GLY A 117 4.81 -1.06 -10.10
N LEU A 118 3.73 -1.10 -10.89
CA LEU A 118 3.75 -0.93 -12.33
C LEU A 118 3.83 0.53 -12.82
N HIS A 119 3.69 1.52 -11.94
CA HIS A 119 3.79 2.93 -12.34
C HIS A 119 5.24 3.43 -12.35
N GLU A 120 5.65 4.04 -13.46
CA GLU A 120 6.98 4.65 -13.66
C GLU A 120 7.27 5.76 -12.63
N ASP A 121 6.22 6.42 -12.11
CA ASP A 121 6.28 7.35 -10.97
C ASP A 121 7.02 6.79 -9.75
N ARG A 122 7.23 5.46 -9.65
CA ARG A 122 8.02 4.84 -8.56
C ARG A 122 9.50 5.17 -8.61
N LEU A 123 10.01 5.59 -9.77
CA LEU A 123 11.42 5.93 -9.96
C LEU A 123 11.71 7.39 -9.63
N LEU A 124 10.67 8.22 -9.44
CA LEU A 124 10.82 9.63 -9.15
C LEU A 124 11.35 9.86 -7.74
N THR A 125 12.39 10.66 -7.59
CA THR A 125 12.84 11.19 -6.29
C THR A 125 12.35 12.62 -6.13
N VAL A 126 12.22 13.08 -4.88
CA VAL A 126 11.89 14.48 -4.61
C VAL A 126 13.19 15.23 -4.39
N ALA A 127 13.44 16.26 -5.18
CA ALA A 127 14.58 17.16 -5.01
C ALA A 127 14.10 18.50 -4.43
N LEU A 128 14.92 19.06 -3.52
CA LEU A 128 14.73 20.37 -2.93
C LEU A 128 15.77 21.34 -3.50
N ASP A 129 15.29 22.45 -4.02
CA ASP A 129 16.08 23.63 -4.39
C ASP A 129 16.25 24.48 -3.13
N ALA A 130 17.47 24.47 -2.56
CA ALA A 130 17.77 25.18 -1.34
C ALA A 130 17.72 26.71 -1.52
N ASP A 131 17.97 27.22 -2.73
CA ASP A 131 17.99 28.65 -3.00
C ASP A 131 16.57 29.22 -2.99
N LYS A 132 15.60 28.47 -3.52
CA LYS A 132 14.18 28.84 -3.52
C LYS A 132 13.47 28.58 -2.19
N CYS A 133 14.02 27.74 -1.32
CA CYS A 133 13.35 27.37 -0.08
C CYS A 133 13.35 28.53 0.92
N GLU A 134 12.18 28.97 1.36
CA GLU A 134 12.04 29.99 2.43
C GLU A 134 11.65 29.38 3.79
N GLY A 135 11.69 28.05 3.92
CA GLY A 135 11.49 27.39 5.21
C GLY A 135 10.05 27.51 5.76
N ARG A 136 9.05 27.69 4.90
CA ARG A 136 7.61 27.79 5.25
C ARG A 136 7.01 26.56 5.95
N ALA A 137 7.79 25.48 6.09
CA ALA A 137 7.44 24.24 6.79
C ALA A 137 6.25 23.42 6.25
N ILE A 138 5.52 23.88 5.23
CA ILE A 138 4.37 23.16 4.65
C ILE A 138 4.75 21.74 4.19
N CYS A 139 5.94 21.56 3.62
CA CYS A 139 6.42 20.24 3.20
C CYS A 139 6.48 19.23 4.35
N ARG A 140 6.73 19.68 5.59
CA ARG A 140 6.70 18.85 6.81
C ARG A 140 5.28 18.47 7.20
N GLU A 141 4.33 19.41 7.09
CA GLU A 141 2.93 19.19 7.46
C GLU A 141 2.22 18.22 6.52
N VAL A 142 2.45 18.36 5.22
CA VAL A 142 1.74 17.56 4.20
C VAL A 142 2.40 16.22 3.90
N CYS A 143 3.57 15.92 4.46
CA CYS A 143 4.27 14.68 4.21
C CYS A 143 3.76 13.56 5.13
N PRO A 144 3.06 12.52 4.61
CA PRO A 144 2.54 11.43 5.43
C PRO A 144 3.64 10.54 6.03
N LYS A 145 4.90 10.75 5.64
CA LYS A 145 6.07 9.98 6.05
C LYS A 145 7.07 10.82 6.84
N ALA A 146 6.72 12.06 7.20
CA ALA A 146 7.56 12.94 8.01
C ALA A 146 9.03 13.08 7.54
N ARG A 147 9.24 13.14 6.21
CA ARG A 147 10.59 13.07 5.59
C ARG A 147 11.35 14.40 5.58
N PHE A 148 10.74 15.46 6.10
CA PHE A 148 11.29 16.81 6.05
C PHE A 148 11.59 17.31 7.46
N GLN A 149 12.80 17.85 7.61
CA GLN A 149 13.19 18.62 8.79
C GLN A 149 13.29 20.10 8.41
N ILE A 150 12.93 20.99 9.34
CA ILE A 150 12.99 22.43 9.13
C ILE A 150 14.02 23.00 10.08
N ASP A 151 15.02 23.69 9.52
CA ASP A 151 15.93 24.53 10.28
C ASP A 151 15.31 25.93 10.40
N SER A 152 14.91 26.27 11.62
CA SER A 152 14.30 27.56 11.93
C SER A 152 15.29 28.72 11.89
N LYS A 153 16.59 28.47 12.07
CA LYS A 153 17.62 29.53 12.01
C LYS A 153 17.99 29.84 10.58
N ALA A 154 18.15 28.82 9.75
CA ALA A 154 18.49 28.98 8.34
C ALA A 154 17.26 29.34 7.48
N HIS A 155 16.04 29.15 8.01
CA HIS A 155 14.80 29.20 7.23
C HIS A 155 14.85 28.27 6.01
N LYS A 156 15.32 27.03 6.20
CA LYS A 156 15.44 26.02 5.14
C LYS A 156 14.85 24.69 5.56
N ALA A 157 14.34 23.96 4.58
CA ALA A 157 13.98 22.55 4.75
C ALA A 157 15.17 21.65 4.38
N SER A 158 15.19 20.43 4.89
CA SER A 158 16.08 19.35 4.48
C SER A 158 15.33 18.03 4.38
N ILE A 159 15.80 17.14 3.52
CA ILE A 159 15.21 15.79 3.34
C ILE A 159 16.01 14.82 4.19
N ILE A 160 15.37 14.19 5.18
CA ILE A 160 16.04 13.30 6.16
C ILE A 160 15.89 11.80 5.84
N SER A 161 14.88 11.40 5.06
CA SER A 161 14.66 9.99 4.73
C SER A 161 14.24 9.79 3.28
N GLU A 162 15.20 9.69 2.36
CA GLU A 162 14.89 9.60 0.92
C GLU A 162 14.07 8.36 0.54
N ASN A 163 14.36 7.23 1.17
CA ASN A 163 13.79 5.92 0.81
C ASN A 163 12.34 5.72 1.27
N GLU A 164 11.81 6.63 2.09
CA GLU A 164 10.43 6.55 2.59
C GLU A 164 9.44 7.34 1.73
N CYS A 165 9.89 7.93 0.61
CA CYS A 165 9.02 8.68 -0.29
C CYS A 165 7.92 7.79 -0.86
N VAL A 166 6.66 8.13 -0.58
CA VAL A 166 5.52 7.51 -1.28
C VAL A 166 5.17 8.21 -2.58
N GLN A 167 5.92 9.27 -2.94
CA GLN A 167 5.78 10.02 -4.20
C GLN A 167 4.34 10.51 -4.45
N CYS A 168 3.64 10.92 -3.39
CA CYS A 168 2.29 11.47 -3.49
C CYS A 168 2.27 12.85 -4.18
N GLY A 169 3.39 13.57 -4.17
CA GLY A 169 3.51 14.91 -4.77
C GLY A 169 2.93 16.04 -3.91
N ALA A 170 2.33 15.74 -2.75
CA ALA A 170 1.70 16.76 -1.90
C ALA A 170 2.64 17.91 -1.53
N CYS A 171 3.88 17.61 -1.15
CA CYS A 171 4.87 18.64 -0.81
C CYS A 171 5.25 19.54 -1.99
N ILE A 172 5.18 19.03 -3.23
CA ILE A 172 5.48 19.78 -4.45
C ILE A 172 4.29 20.65 -4.85
N VAL A 173 3.08 20.08 -4.79
CA VAL A 173 1.84 20.81 -5.06
C VAL A 173 1.68 21.99 -4.10
N GLN A 174 2.04 21.79 -2.82
CA GLN A 174 1.78 22.74 -1.74
C GLN A 174 2.89 23.74 -1.44
N CYS A 175 4.12 23.53 -1.93
CA CYS A 175 5.21 24.48 -1.72
C CYS A 175 4.87 25.83 -2.39
N PRO A 176 4.81 26.95 -1.63
CA PRO A 176 4.52 28.28 -2.20
C PRO A 176 5.62 28.81 -3.13
N GLU A 177 6.86 28.39 -2.90
CA GLU A 177 8.06 28.92 -3.57
C GLU A 177 8.56 28.01 -4.69
N ASP A 178 7.84 26.92 -5.00
CA ASP A 178 8.19 25.98 -6.06
C ASP A 178 9.60 25.37 -5.90
N ALA A 179 10.04 25.29 -4.64
CA ALA A 179 11.36 24.78 -4.26
C ALA A 179 11.48 23.25 -4.41
N LEU A 180 10.36 22.51 -4.42
CA LEU A 180 10.36 21.06 -4.51
C LEU A 180 9.93 20.58 -5.89
N ALA A 181 10.57 19.54 -6.42
CA ALA A 181 10.20 18.93 -7.70
C ALA A 181 10.46 17.43 -7.71
N PHE A 182 9.85 16.71 -8.67
CA PHE A 182 10.24 15.33 -8.95
C PHE A 182 11.44 15.30 -9.89
N VAL A 183 12.31 14.32 -9.69
CA VAL A 183 13.45 14.03 -10.56
C VAL A 183 13.37 12.56 -10.95
N ASP A 184 13.46 12.27 -12.24
CA ASP A 184 13.47 10.88 -12.72
C ASP A 184 14.87 10.25 -12.64
N SER A 185 14.96 8.95 -12.95
CA SER A 185 16.23 8.21 -12.92
C SER A 185 17.26 8.71 -13.93
N SER A 186 16.84 9.49 -14.94
CA SER A 186 17.75 10.13 -15.90
C SER A 186 18.25 11.50 -15.42
N GLY A 187 17.75 11.97 -14.28
CA GLY A 187 18.08 13.29 -13.72
C GLY A 187 17.21 14.43 -14.26
N ARG A 188 16.20 14.14 -15.10
CA ARG A 188 15.29 15.17 -15.58
C ARG A 188 14.36 15.61 -14.45
N ARG A 189 14.38 16.92 -14.18
CA ARG A 189 13.53 17.59 -13.18
C ARG A 189 12.18 17.92 -13.80
N ILE A 190 11.11 17.37 -13.24
CA ILE A 190 9.73 17.65 -13.62
C ILE A 190 9.26 18.89 -12.86
N PRO A 191 8.88 19.99 -13.55
CA PRO A 191 8.55 21.24 -12.90
C PRO A 191 7.26 21.13 -12.06
N PRO A 192 7.14 21.92 -10.98
CA PRO A 192 5.97 21.87 -10.09
C PRO A 192 4.64 22.17 -10.80
N GLU A 193 4.64 23.02 -11.83
CA GLU A 193 3.43 23.30 -12.61
C GLU A 193 2.90 22.07 -13.37
N GLU A 194 3.80 21.24 -13.90
CA GLU A 194 3.42 19.99 -14.57
C GLU A 194 2.82 19.00 -13.56
N ILE A 195 3.43 18.89 -12.38
CA ILE A 195 2.96 18.01 -11.30
C ILE A 195 1.55 18.38 -10.84
N ARG A 196 1.26 19.69 -10.72
CA ARG A 196 -0.07 20.20 -10.37
C ARG A 196 -1.16 19.88 -11.39
N ARG A 197 -0.79 19.59 -12.64
CA ARG A 197 -1.77 19.23 -13.68
C ARG A 197 -2.38 17.86 -13.45
N TYR A 198 -1.60 16.90 -12.94
CA TYR A 198 -2.03 15.51 -12.81
C TYR A 198 -2.11 15.00 -11.36
N LYS A 199 -1.46 15.65 -10.39
CA LYS A 199 -1.66 15.37 -8.96
C LYS A 199 -2.71 16.31 -8.40
N LEU A 200 -3.76 15.73 -7.81
CA LEU A 200 -4.86 16.47 -7.22
C LEU A 200 -4.39 17.28 -6.01
N ASN A 201 -4.85 18.53 -5.90
CA ASN A 201 -4.69 19.30 -4.67
C ASN A 201 -5.76 18.86 -3.65
N LEU A 202 -5.39 17.99 -2.72
CA LEU A 202 -6.29 17.50 -1.66
C LEU A 202 -6.63 18.55 -0.58
N LEU A 203 -5.95 19.70 -0.55
CA LEU A 203 -6.20 20.77 0.43
C LEU A 203 -7.11 21.89 -0.12
N GLY A 204 -7.53 21.81 -1.39
CA GLY A 204 -8.40 22.80 -2.04
C GLY A 204 -7.66 24.09 -2.42
N GLU A 205 -6.92 24.68 -1.48
CA GLU A 205 -6.10 25.88 -1.68
C GLU A 205 -4.61 25.56 -1.52
N ARG A 206 -3.77 26.48 -1.99
CA ARG A 206 -2.31 26.41 -1.84
C ARG A 206 -1.88 27.56 -0.94
N ALA A 207 -0.94 27.28 -0.05
CA ALA A 207 -0.28 28.33 0.69
C ALA A 207 0.38 29.32 -0.29
N ARG A 208 0.16 30.61 -0.08
CA ARG A 208 0.69 31.67 -0.94
C ARG A 208 2.07 32.09 -0.43
N ALA A 209 2.98 32.35 -1.36
CA ALA A 209 4.20 33.08 -1.04
C ALA A 209 3.78 34.47 -0.53
N LEU A 210 4.29 34.84 0.65
CA LEU A 210 4.09 36.18 1.24
C LEU A 210 5.21 37.10 0.78
#